data_AF-J3AQN3-F1
#
_entry.id   AF-J3AQN3-F1
#
_cell.length_a   1.000
_cell.length_b   1.000
_cell.length_c   1.000
_cell.angle_alpha   90.00
_cell.angle_beta   90.00
_cell.angle_gamma   90.00
#
_symmetry.space_group_name_H-M   'P 1'
#
loop_
_entity.id
_entity.type
_entity.pdbx_description
1 polymer ?
#
loop_
_entity_poly.entity_id
_entity_poly.type
_entity_poly.pdbx_seq_one_letter_code
_entity_poly.pdbx_strand_id
1 'polypeptide(L)' 'MSKKMLIDAAHAEETRVVVVDGTRVEEFDFESQTRKQLRGNIYLAKVTRVEPSLQAAFIEYGGNR' A
#
# COMPACT_ATOMS: atom_id res chain seq x y z
N MET A 1 9.47 7.17 -28.18
CA MET A 1 8.13 6.59 -27.94
C MET A 1 7.60 7.15 -26.62
N SER A 2 6.28 7.24 -26.44
CA SER A 2 5.70 7.77 -25.19
C SER A 2 5.65 6.66 -24.14
N LYS A 3 6.19 6.91 -22.94
CA LYS A 3 5.88 6.09 -21.77
C LYS A 3 4.41 6.26 -21.39
N LYS A 4 3.72 5.16 -21.13
CA LYS A 4 2.32 5.15 -20.69
C LYS A 4 2.18 4.29 -19.44
N MET A 5 1.28 4.69 -18.56
CA MET A 5 0.82 3.88 -17.43
C MET A 5 -0.58 3.37 -17.76
N LEU A 6 -0.76 2.05 -17.74
CA LEU A 6 -2.02 1.37 -17.96
C LEU A 6 -2.50 0.82 -16.61
N ILE A 7 -3.75 1.09 -16.27
CA ILE A 7 -4.38 0.64 -15.01
C ILE A 7 -5.59 -0.21 -15.38
N ASP A 8 -5.62 -1.45 -14.89
CA ASP A 8 -6.74 -2.36 -15.03
C ASP A 8 -7.35 -2.68 -13.66
N ALA A 9 -8.60 -2.27 -13.50
CA ALA A 9 -9.40 -2.49 -12.30
C ALA A 9 -10.75 -3.15 -12.65
N ALA A 10 -10.83 -3.88 -13.77
CA ALA A 10 -12.05 -4.60 -14.16
C ALA A 10 -12.37 -5.77 -13.22
N HIS A 11 -11.33 -6.33 -12.59
CA HIS A 11 -11.41 -7.40 -11.62
C HIS A 11 -11.54 -6.82 -10.22
N ALA A 12 -12.48 -7.32 -9.42
CA ALA A 12 -12.67 -6.81 -8.07
C ALA A 12 -11.55 -7.31 -7.15
N GLU A 13 -11.07 -8.52 -7.39
CA GLU A 13 -10.05 -9.22 -6.61
C GLU A 13 -8.65 -8.61 -6.69
N GLU A 14 -8.34 -7.91 -7.78
CA GLU A 14 -7.02 -7.31 -8.03
C GLU A 14 -7.09 -6.06 -8.91
N THR A 15 -6.19 -5.12 -8.66
CA THR A 15 -5.90 -4.00 -9.57
C THR A 15 -4.48 -4.15 -10.10
N ARG A 16 -4.30 -4.02 -11.42
CA ARG A 16 -3.01 -4.18 -12.10
C ARG A 16 -2.56 -2.86 -12.69
N VAL A 17 -1.27 -2.55 -12.56
CA VAL A 17 -0.66 -1.35 -13.11
C VAL A 17 0.57 -1.73 -13.93
N VAL A 18 0.65 -1.21 -15.14
CA VAL A 18 1.76 -1.50 -16.08
C VAL A 18 2.33 -0.20 -16.63
N VAL A 19 3.64 -0.04 -16.55
CA VAL A 19 4.36 1.02 -17.26
C VAL A 19 4.91 0.43 -18.56
N VAL A 20 4.52 1.01 -19.69
CA VAL A 20 4.97 0.58 -21.02
C VAL A 20 5.74 1.70 -21.71
N ASP A 21 6.77 1.33 -22.46
CA ASP A 21 7.38 2.19 -23.48
C ASP A 21 7.08 1.62 -24.87
N GLY A 22 6.16 2.27 -25.58
CA GLY A 22 5.59 1.72 -26.82
C GLY A 22 4.76 0.46 -26.55
N THR A 23 5.26 -0.69 -26.98
CA THR A 23 4.65 -2.02 -26.77
C THR A 23 5.42 -2.88 -25.77
N ARG A 24 6.51 -2.37 -25.21
CA ARG A 24 7.36 -3.09 -24.26
C ARG A 24 6.95 -2.75 -22.83
N VAL A 25 6.77 -3.77 -22.00
CA VAL A 25 6.55 -3.63 -20.56
C VAL A 25 7.89 -3.33 -19.89
N GLU A 26 7.93 -2.25 -19.13
CA GLU A 26 9.09 -1.88 -18.32
C GLU A 26 8.86 -2.25 -16.84
N GLU A 27 7.66 -1.96 -16.32
CA GLU A 27 7.29 -2.27 -14.94
C GLU A 27 5.87 -2.84 -14.89
N PHE A 28 5.66 -3.77 -13.96
CA PHE A 28 4.39 -4.38 -13.67
C PHE A 28 4.23 -4.48 -12.15
N ASP A 29 3.10 -4.03 -11.64
CA ASP A 29 2.72 -4.19 -10.25
C ASP A 29 1.22 -4.52 -10.14
N PHE A 30 0.82 -5.14 -9.04
CA PHE A 30 -0.58 -5.44 -8.77
C PHE A 30 -0.90 -5.39 -7.28
N GLU A 31 -2.12 -4.95 -6.97
CA GLU A 31 -2.65 -4.96 -5.62
C GLU A 31 -3.79 -5.98 -5.53
N SER A 32 -3.70 -6.92 -4.58
CA SER A 32 -4.77 -7.88 -4.29
C SER A 32 -5.62 -7.40 -3.13
N GLN A 33 -6.94 -7.59 -3.22
CA GLN A 33 -7.85 -7.35 -2.09
C GLN A 33 -7.47 -8.13 -0.83
N THR A 34 -6.90 -9.31 -0.97
CA THR A 34 -6.60 -10.21 0.15
C THR A 34 -5.35 -9.79 0.94
N ARG A 35 -4.50 -8.92 0.39
CA ARG A 35 -3.23 -8.54 0.99
C ARG A 35 -3.01 -7.03 0.90
N LYS A 36 -3.51 -6.32 1.90
CA LYS A 36 -3.25 -4.87 2.04
C LYS A 36 -1.82 -4.64 2.49
N GLN A 37 -1.08 -3.81 1.75
CA GLN A 37 0.23 -3.35 2.17
C GLN A 37 0.09 -2.27 3.24
N LEU A 38 0.55 -2.56 4.46
CA LEU A 38 0.51 -1.61 5.58
C LEU A 38 1.80 -0.80 5.72
N ARG A 39 2.89 -1.26 5.10
CA ARG A 39 4.22 -0.62 5.18
C ARG A 39 4.23 0.68 4.37
N GLY A 40 4.69 1.76 4.99
CA GLY A 40 4.78 3.08 4.36
C GLY A 40 3.54 3.96 4.58
N ASN A 41 2.46 3.39 5.14
CA ASN A 41 1.26 4.15 5.44
C ASN A 41 1.50 5.13 6.60
N ILE A 42 0.80 6.26 6.53
CA ILE A 42 0.81 7.31 7.56
C ILE A 42 -0.59 7.39 8.15
N TYR A 43 -0.68 7.39 9.48
CA TYR A 43 -1.94 7.42 10.22
C TYR A 43 -1.96 8.58 11.20
N LEU A 44 -3.12 9.23 11.34
CA LEU A 44 -3.43 9.97 12.56
C LEU A 44 -3.83 8.95 13.63
N ALA A 45 -3.11 8.94 14.75
CA ALA A 45 -3.26 7.90 15.76
C ALA A 45 -3.22 8.46 17.17
N LYS A 46 -3.72 7.68 18.14
CA LYS A 46 -3.76 8.07 19.56
C LYS A 46 -2.72 7.27 20.35
N VAL A 47 -1.97 7.97 21.21
CA VAL A 47 -1.12 7.30 22.20
C VAL A 47 -2.01 6.67 23.27
N THR A 48 -1.91 5.36 23.46
CA THR A 48 -2.71 4.62 24.45
C THR A 48 -1.97 4.44 25.77
N ARG A 49 -0.65 4.22 25.71
CA ARG A 49 0.18 4.00 26.90
C ARG A 49 1.65 4.30 26.59
N VAL A 50 2.35 4.92 27.53
CA VAL A 50 3.81 5.11 27.47
C VAL A 50 4.46 4.13 28.44
N GLU A 51 5.47 3.39 27.99
CA GLU A 51 6.20 2.40 28.77
C GLU A 51 7.69 2.76 28.84
N PRO A 52 8.13 3.49 29.88
CA PRO A 52 9.51 3.97 30.00
C PRO A 52 10.55 2.85 30.07
N SER A 53 10.21 1.72 30.70
CA SER A 53 11.09 0.55 30.81
C SER A 53 11.47 -0.04 29.45
N LEU A 54 10.57 0.05 28.47
CA LEU A 54 10.79 -0.37 27.10
C LEU A 54 11.33 0.76 26.21
N GLN A 55 11.44 1.98 26.75
CA GLN A 55 11.70 3.21 26.00
C GLN A 55 10.75 3.35 24.80
N ALA A 56 9.47 3.02 25.00
CA ALA A 56 8.48 2.92 23.93
C ALA A 56 7.11 3.49 24.34
N ALA A 57 6.25 3.69 23.34
CA ALA A 57 4.84 4.02 23.54
C ALA A 57 3.97 3.17 22.59
N PHE A 58 2.81 2.77 23.08
CA PHE A 58 1.81 2.03 22.34
C PHE A 58 0.84 3.02 21.69
N ILE A 59 0.53 2.77 20.41
CA ILE A 59 -0.28 3.63 19.55
C ILE A 59 -1.47 2.84 19.01
N GLU A 60 -2.67 3.41 19.11
CA GLU A 60 -3.87 2.93 18.43
C GLU A 60 -4.05 3.71 17.12
N TYR A 61 -3.77 3.04 15.99
CA TYR A 61 -3.86 3.60 14.64
C TYR A 61 -5.04 3.05 13.82
N GLY A 62 -5.92 2.26 14.44
CA GLY A 62 -7.14 1.74 13.80
C GLY A 62 -6.98 0.45 12.98
N GLY A 63 -5.80 -0.19 12.96
CA GLY A 63 -5.52 -1.37 12.13
C GLY A 63 -6.06 -2.73 12.63
N ASN A 64 -6.73 -2.77 13.78
CA ASN A 64 -7.28 -4.01 14.38
C ASN A 64 -8.82 -4.12 14.20
N ARG A 65 -9.37 -3.53 13.14
CA ARG A 65 -10.80 -3.65 12.77
C ARG A 65 -10.96 -4.26 11.39
#